data_AF-A0AAE6QCK3-F1
#
_entry.id   AF-A0AAE6QCK3-F1
#
_cell.length_a   1.000
_cell.length_b   1.000
_cell.length_c   1.000
_cell.angle_alpha   90.00
_cell.angle_beta   90.00
_cell.angle_gamma   90.00
#
_symmetry.space_group_name_H-M   'P 1'
#
loop_
_entity.id
_entity.type
_entity.pdbx_description
1 polymer ?
#
loop_
_entity_poly.entity_id
_entity_poly.type
_entity_poly.pdbx_seq_one_letter_code
_entity_poly.pdbx_strand_id
1 'polypeptide(L)'
;MSNRFPKANGPFIDSYSIGFQLYKPGELNWKSRTIAGVSWNGLEQEAIFFNPDGLALPLKPNPWNVPEWIRTHEIRREFACVHGIGHFAMKEGRRRALRTMGLNDWVTYWLVDQSSGFANESKFWQAYLAADLATEQADSKKLHTEMRLKDDLAAYVEQSIAERRERLTIMHRDRCNEDQKILAWLKGEVPAPLFDTEARAA
;
A
#
# COMPACT_ATOMS: atom_id res chain seq x y z
N MET A 1 32.37 -22.46 -2.34
CA MET A 1 31.89 -21.86 -1.07
C MET A 1 31.45 -20.43 -1.33
N SER A 2 30.28 -20.07 -0.79
CA SER A 2 29.70 -18.72 -0.66
C SER A 2 29.21 -17.98 -1.92
N ASN A 3 28.15 -18.49 -2.56
CA ASN A 3 27.21 -17.65 -3.32
C ASN A 3 26.38 -16.81 -2.32
N ARG A 4 26.95 -15.71 -1.81
CA ARG A 4 26.16 -14.70 -1.10
C ARG A 4 25.37 -13.93 -2.14
N PHE A 5 24.09 -14.28 -2.29
CA PHE A 5 23.12 -13.35 -2.86
C PHE A 5 23.25 -12.01 -2.11
N PRO A 6 23.33 -10.86 -2.80
CA PRO A 6 23.35 -9.58 -2.12
C PRO A 6 22.10 -9.51 -1.23
N LYS A 7 22.27 -9.16 0.05
CA LYS A 7 21.13 -8.86 0.94
C LYS A 7 20.28 -7.84 0.21
N ALA A 8 19.11 -8.23 -0.29
CA ALA A 8 18.12 -7.27 -0.73
C ALA A 8 17.87 -6.34 0.47
N ASN A 9 17.96 -5.02 0.28
CA ASN A 9 17.90 -4.02 1.36
C ASN A 9 16.50 -3.89 2.01
N GLY A 10 15.66 -4.92 1.94
CA GLY A 10 14.31 -4.92 2.52
C GLY A 10 13.80 -6.33 2.81
N PRO A 11 12.61 -6.43 3.42
CA PRO A 11 11.96 -7.70 3.78
C PRO A 11 11.43 -8.50 2.58
N PHE A 12 11.32 -7.88 1.41
CA PHE A 12 10.86 -8.51 0.18
C PHE A 12 11.38 -7.78 -1.05
N ILE A 13 11.18 -8.39 -2.22
CA ILE A 13 11.43 -7.80 -3.54
C ILE A 13 10.09 -7.70 -4.27
N ASP A 14 9.70 -6.48 -4.62
CA ASP A 14 8.60 -6.20 -5.54
C ASP A 14 9.13 -6.32 -6.98
N SER A 15 8.93 -7.49 -7.58
CA SER A 15 9.44 -7.78 -8.94
C SER A 15 8.67 -7.04 -10.03
N TYR A 16 7.51 -6.46 -9.70
CA TYR A 16 6.62 -5.80 -10.65
C TYR A 16 6.63 -4.27 -10.48
N SER A 17 7.40 -3.73 -9.53
CA SER A 17 7.52 -2.29 -9.26
C SER A 17 6.18 -1.60 -9.00
N ILE A 18 5.23 -2.31 -8.37
CA ILE A 18 3.90 -1.80 -7.98
C ILE A 18 4.02 -0.72 -6.90
N GLY A 19 5.06 -0.82 -6.07
CA GLY A 19 5.25 0.02 -4.90
C GLY A 19 4.48 -0.50 -3.70
N PHE A 20 4.48 -1.82 -3.46
CA PHE A 20 3.89 -2.38 -2.25
C PHE A 20 4.60 -1.86 -1.00
N GLN A 21 3.82 -1.43 -0.01
CA GLN A 21 4.36 -0.84 1.22
C GLN A 21 3.43 -1.07 2.42
N LEU A 22 3.96 -0.93 3.63
CA LEU A 22 3.12 -0.88 4.83
C LEU A 22 2.21 0.35 4.82
N TYR A 23 1.15 0.27 5.60
CA TYR A 23 0.35 1.43 5.93
C TYR A 23 1.21 2.48 6.65
N LYS A 24 1.06 3.74 6.25
CA LYS A 24 1.76 4.88 6.86
C LYS A 24 0.73 5.83 7.48
N PRO A 25 0.60 5.87 8.82
CA PRO A 25 -0.33 6.77 9.48
C PRO A 25 -0.10 8.23 9.07
N GLY A 26 -1.18 8.93 8.73
CA GLY A 26 -1.13 10.33 8.30
C GLY A 26 -0.80 10.55 6.82
N GLU A 27 -0.45 9.50 6.06
CA GLU A 27 -0.26 9.58 4.61
C GLU A 27 -1.48 9.04 3.82
N LEU A 28 -1.52 9.32 2.52
CA LEU A 28 -2.47 8.71 1.60
C LEU A 28 -2.07 7.26 1.32
N ASN A 29 -2.80 6.33 1.90
CA ASN A 29 -2.61 4.89 1.70
C ASN A 29 -3.59 4.35 0.65
N TRP A 30 -3.09 3.56 -0.29
CA TRP A 30 -3.88 2.98 -1.38
C TRP A 30 -4.04 1.47 -1.15
N LYS A 31 -5.28 1.02 -0.98
CA LYS A 31 -5.59 -0.30 -0.42
C LYS A 31 -4.92 -1.45 -1.15
N SER A 32 -4.95 -1.47 -2.49
CA SER A 32 -4.50 -2.64 -3.26
C SER A 32 -2.98 -2.85 -3.20
N ARG A 33 -2.22 -1.78 -2.94
CA ARG A 33 -0.75 -1.83 -2.78
C ARG A 33 -0.29 -1.76 -1.32
N THR A 34 -1.19 -1.60 -0.36
CA THR A 34 -0.84 -1.68 1.06
C THR A 34 -0.66 -3.14 1.47
N ILE A 35 0.40 -3.44 2.21
CA ILE A 35 0.63 -4.74 2.84
C ILE A 35 -0.06 -4.71 4.19
N ALA A 36 -1.04 -5.59 4.37
CA ALA A 36 -1.77 -5.71 5.63
C ALA A 36 -1.15 -6.73 6.58
N GLY A 37 -0.51 -7.75 6.02
CA GLY A 37 0.11 -8.79 6.82
C GLY A 37 0.94 -9.77 6.01
N VAL A 38 1.49 -10.74 6.73
CA VAL A 38 2.30 -11.82 6.17
C VAL A 38 2.03 -13.13 6.90
N SER A 39 1.78 -14.20 6.16
CA SER A 39 1.85 -15.58 6.67
C SER A 39 3.27 -16.08 6.50
N TRP A 40 3.93 -16.47 7.59
CA TRP A 40 5.35 -16.81 7.60
C TRP A 40 5.58 -18.22 8.14
N ASN A 41 6.38 -19.00 7.42
CA ASN A 41 6.95 -20.25 7.88
C ASN A 41 8.47 -20.08 8.02
N GLY A 42 8.93 -20.03 9.27
CA GLY A 42 10.35 -19.80 9.58
C GLY A 42 11.26 -20.98 9.23
N LEU A 43 10.71 -22.20 9.18
CA LEU A 43 11.47 -23.41 8.88
C LEU A 43 11.74 -23.53 7.37
N GLU A 44 10.69 -23.37 6.55
CA GLU A 44 10.78 -23.42 5.09
C GLU A 44 11.23 -22.08 4.48
N GLN A 45 11.35 -21.03 5.30
CA GLN A 45 11.67 -19.67 4.88
C GLN A 45 10.69 -19.09 3.85
N GLU A 46 9.42 -19.49 3.96
CA GLU A 46 8.36 -19.07 3.06
C GLU A 46 7.48 -17.99 3.65
N ALA A 47 7.10 -17.02 2.82
CA ALA A 47 6.19 -15.96 3.20
C ALA A 47 5.09 -15.76 2.15
N ILE A 48 3.87 -15.48 2.62
CA ILE A 48 2.76 -15.01 1.80
C ILE A 48 2.31 -13.67 2.36
N PHE A 49 2.71 -12.60 1.68
CA PHE A 49 2.22 -11.25 1.99
C PHE A 49 0.81 -11.09 1.44
N PHE A 50 -0.02 -10.32 2.11
CA PHE A 50 -1.38 -10.04 1.66
C PHE A 50 -1.79 -8.59 1.92
N ASN A 51 -2.70 -8.09 1.08
CA ASN A 51 -3.28 -6.76 1.19
C ASN A 51 -4.50 -6.75 2.15
N PRO A 52 -5.13 -5.59 2.41
CA PRO A 52 -6.27 -5.49 3.33
C PRO A 52 -7.52 -6.27 2.88
N ASP A 53 -7.64 -6.58 1.58
CA ASP A 53 -8.70 -7.44 1.04
C ASP A 53 -8.34 -8.95 1.16
N GLY A 54 -7.20 -9.28 1.75
CA GLY A 54 -6.71 -10.65 1.92
C GLY A 54 -6.11 -11.27 0.65
N LEU A 55 -5.90 -10.48 -0.41
CA LEU A 55 -5.29 -10.96 -1.64
C LEU A 55 -3.78 -11.12 -1.47
N ALA A 56 -3.27 -12.27 -1.90
CA ALA A 56 -1.84 -12.56 -1.88
C ALA A 56 -1.08 -11.63 -2.82
N LEU A 57 0.03 -11.09 -2.34
CA LEU A 57 0.86 -10.15 -3.08
C LEU A 57 2.03 -10.91 -3.76
N PRO A 58 2.39 -10.54 -5.01
CA PRO A 58 3.48 -11.17 -5.75
C PRO A 58 4.87 -10.68 -5.29
N LEU A 59 5.11 -10.73 -3.98
CA LEU A 59 6.33 -10.32 -3.33
C LEU A 59 7.24 -11.52 -3.08
N LYS A 60 8.52 -11.42 -3.46
CA LYS A 60 9.51 -12.44 -3.13
C LYS A 60 10.07 -12.15 -1.73
N PRO A 61 9.89 -13.03 -0.73
CA PRO A 61 10.40 -12.77 0.60
C PRO A 61 11.93 -12.74 0.64
N ASN A 62 12.48 -11.87 1.49
CA ASN A 62 13.86 -11.94 1.93
C ASN A 62 13.89 -12.59 3.32
N PRO A 63 14.19 -13.90 3.42
CA PRO A 63 14.00 -14.66 4.65
C PRO A 63 14.87 -14.20 5.82
N TRP A 64 15.93 -13.44 5.55
CA TRP A 64 16.81 -12.88 6.58
C TRP A 64 16.26 -11.59 7.20
N ASN A 65 15.41 -10.86 6.46
CA ASN A 65 14.89 -9.55 6.88
C ASN A 65 13.42 -9.61 7.28
N VAL A 66 12.65 -10.60 6.79
CA VAL A 66 11.24 -10.79 7.18
C VAL A 66 11.06 -10.91 8.70
N PRO A 67 11.84 -11.72 9.45
CA PRO A 67 11.64 -11.86 10.89
C PRO A 67 11.82 -10.55 11.67
N GLU A 68 12.86 -9.79 11.33
CA GLU A 68 13.11 -8.49 11.94
C GLU A 68 11.99 -7.50 11.59
N TRP A 69 11.56 -7.50 10.34
CA TRP A 69 10.48 -6.63 9.87
C TRP A 69 9.13 -6.96 10.52
N ILE A 70 8.80 -8.24 10.70
CA ILE A 70 7.61 -8.66 11.45
C ILE A 70 7.68 -8.14 12.88
N ARG A 71 8.78 -8.41 13.60
CA ARG A 71 8.97 -7.99 15.00
C ARG A 71 8.77 -6.49 15.21
N THR A 72 9.16 -5.66 14.24
CA THR A 72 9.04 -4.20 14.33
C THR A 72 7.61 -3.70 14.09
N HIS A 73 6.78 -4.42 13.32
CA HIS A 73 5.50 -3.90 12.83
C HIS A 73 4.29 -4.75 13.25
N GLU A 74 4.48 -5.93 13.86
CA GLU A 74 3.39 -6.81 14.27
C GLU A 74 2.47 -6.15 15.30
N ILE A 75 1.17 -6.25 15.07
CA ILE A 75 0.13 -5.82 16.01
C ILE A 75 -0.76 -6.98 16.46
N ARG A 76 -0.82 -8.05 15.68
CA ARG A 76 -1.59 -9.27 15.97
C ARG A 76 -0.97 -10.47 15.27
N ARG A 77 -1.07 -11.65 15.89
CA ARG A 77 -0.65 -12.92 15.31
C ARG A 77 -1.71 -14.01 15.44
N GLU A 78 -1.73 -14.90 14.45
CA GLU A 78 -2.62 -16.06 14.37
C GLU A 78 -1.76 -17.30 14.07
N PHE A 79 -1.74 -18.26 14.99
CA PHE A 79 -0.98 -19.50 14.83
C PHE A 79 -1.73 -20.51 13.97
N ALA A 80 -0.98 -21.37 13.28
CA ALA A 80 -1.52 -22.39 12.41
C ALA A 80 -2.53 -21.83 11.42
N CYS A 81 -2.17 -20.72 10.77
CA CYS A 81 -3.02 -20.06 9.80
C CYS A 81 -2.19 -19.49 8.64
N VAL A 82 -2.76 -19.57 7.43
CA VAL A 82 -2.20 -19.00 6.21
C VAL A 82 -3.28 -18.17 5.53
N HIS A 83 -3.04 -16.86 5.46
CA HIS A 83 -3.82 -15.88 4.71
C HIS A 83 -3.22 -15.64 3.32
N GLY A 84 -4.02 -15.03 2.44
CA GLY A 84 -3.66 -14.82 1.04
C GLY A 84 -4.52 -15.68 0.11
N ILE A 85 -5.43 -15.02 -0.60
CA ILE A 85 -6.26 -15.58 -1.68
C ILE A 85 -5.95 -14.90 -3.03
N GLY A 86 -6.60 -15.33 -4.10
CA GLY A 86 -6.41 -14.73 -5.43
C GLY A 86 -5.30 -15.38 -6.26
N HIS A 87 -4.85 -14.67 -7.29
CA HIS A 87 -4.00 -15.21 -8.36
C HIS A 87 -2.63 -15.69 -7.88
N PHE A 88 -2.07 -15.02 -6.88
CA PHE A 88 -0.74 -15.31 -6.32
C PHE A 88 -0.77 -16.15 -5.05
N ALA A 89 -1.95 -16.65 -4.67
CA ALA A 89 -2.09 -17.43 -3.46
C ALA A 89 -1.38 -18.79 -3.58
N MET A 90 -1.15 -19.39 -2.40
CA MET A 90 -0.76 -20.79 -2.32
C MET A 90 -1.75 -21.67 -3.11
N LYS A 91 -1.20 -22.54 -3.98
CA LYS A 91 -1.99 -23.50 -4.76
C LYS A 91 -2.84 -24.38 -3.85
N GLU A 92 -4.07 -24.64 -4.26
CA GLU A 92 -5.06 -25.36 -3.43
C GLU A 92 -4.60 -26.77 -3.03
N GLY A 93 -3.86 -27.47 -3.90
CA GLY A 93 -3.25 -28.76 -3.57
C GLY A 93 -2.30 -28.67 -2.36
N ARG A 94 -1.44 -27.64 -2.32
CA ARG A 94 -0.53 -27.39 -1.20
C ARG A 94 -1.28 -26.95 0.05
N ARG A 95 -2.28 -26.08 -0.10
CA ARG A 95 -3.11 -25.62 1.03
C ARG A 95 -3.84 -26.80 1.70
N ARG A 96 -4.37 -27.74 0.92
CA ARG A 96 -4.99 -28.97 1.45
C ARG A 96 -3.97 -29.85 2.17
N ALA A 97 -2.76 -30.02 1.61
CA ALA A 97 -1.69 -30.77 2.28
C ALA A 97 -1.33 -30.16 3.65
N LEU A 98 -1.18 -28.83 3.73
CA LEU A 98 -0.87 -28.12 4.98
C LEU A 98 -1.93 -28.32 6.07
N ARG A 99 -3.22 -28.31 5.68
CA ARG A 99 -4.34 -28.53 6.63
C ARG A 99 -4.31 -29.93 7.24
N THR A 100 -3.79 -30.91 6.51
CA THR A 100 -3.65 -32.28 7.00
C THR A 100 -2.39 -32.42 7.87
N MET A 101 -1.28 -31.81 7.46
CA MET A 101 0.01 -31.86 8.15
C MET A 101 0.83 -30.59 7.85
N GLY A 102 1.39 -29.94 8.87
CA GLY A 102 2.39 -28.86 8.70
C GLY A 102 1.88 -27.43 8.90
N LEU A 103 0.59 -27.23 9.21
CA LEU A 103 0.07 -25.89 9.52
C LEU A 103 0.72 -25.27 10.77
N ASN A 104 1.16 -26.10 11.72
CA ASN A 104 1.76 -25.65 12.99
C ASN A 104 3.02 -24.79 12.81
N ASP A 105 3.72 -24.91 11.68
CA ASP A 105 4.92 -24.13 11.37
C ASP A 105 4.60 -22.74 10.77
N TRP A 106 3.32 -22.47 10.49
CA TRP A 106 2.86 -21.22 9.91
C TRP A 106 2.24 -20.30 10.98
N VAL A 107 2.65 -19.04 10.94
CA VAL A 107 2.05 -17.97 11.74
C VAL A 107 1.72 -16.80 10.84
N THR A 108 0.48 -16.31 10.92
CA THR A 108 0.06 -15.08 10.25
C THR A 108 0.25 -13.89 11.17
N TYR A 109 0.93 -12.86 10.68
CA TYR A 109 1.15 -11.59 11.37
C TYR A 109 0.41 -10.48 10.64
N TRP A 110 -0.41 -9.74 11.37
CA TRP A 110 -1.02 -8.50 10.91
C TRP A 110 -0.11 -7.34 11.30
N LEU A 111 0.12 -6.44 10.35
CA LEU A 111 1.17 -5.44 10.43
C LEU A 111 0.57 -4.05 10.34
N VAL A 112 0.92 -3.19 11.31
CA VAL A 112 0.49 -1.79 11.43
C VAL A 112 -1.04 -1.62 11.50
N ASP A 113 -1.49 -0.69 12.34
CA ASP A 113 -2.92 -0.37 12.38
C ASP A 113 -3.34 0.35 11.08
N GLN A 114 -4.40 -0.16 10.47
CA GLN A 114 -4.99 0.31 9.21
C GLN A 114 -6.41 0.88 9.41
N SER A 115 -6.82 1.08 10.66
CA SER A 115 -8.15 1.56 11.04
C SER A 115 -8.50 2.95 10.49
N SER A 116 -7.49 3.73 10.10
CA SER A 116 -7.66 5.09 9.61
C SER A 116 -8.22 5.17 8.18
N GLY A 117 -8.33 4.05 7.45
CA GLY A 117 -8.94 3.99 6.12
C GLY A 117 -7.98 4.27 4.97
N PHE A 118 -8.51 4.22 3.74
CA PHE A 118 -7.72 4.26 2.51
C PHE A 118 -8.19 5.36 1.54
N ALA A 119 -7.28 5.88 0.72
CA ALA A 119 -7.53 6.96 -0.25
C ALA A 119 -8.59 6.60 -1.32
N ASN A 120 -8.78 5.31 -1.60
CA ASN A 120 -9.81 4.83 -2.51
C ASN A 120 -11.20 4.69 -1.86
N GLU A 121 -11.32 4.89 -0.54
CA GLU A 121 -12.59 4.89 0.17
C GLU A 121 -13.19 6.30 0.17
N SER A 122 -14.43 6.42 -0.32
CA SER A 122 -15.10 7.72 -0.49
C SER A 122 -15.11 8.55 0.79
N LYS A 123 -15.45 7.94 1.93
CA LYS A 123 -15.52 8.65 3.23
C LYS A 123 -14.15 9.21 3.65
N PHE A 124 -13.09 8.43 3.50
CA PHE A 124 -11.73 8.87 3.83
C PHE A 124 -11.28 9.99 2.90
N TRP A 125 -11.49 9.82 1.59
CA TRP A 125 -11.10 10.81 0.60
C TRP A 125 -11.79 12.17 0.80
N GLN A 126 -13.10 12.17 1.08
CA GLN A 126 -13.83 13.41 1.34
C GLN A 126 -13.32 14.13 2.60
N ALA A 127 -12.99 13.39 3.65
CA ALA A 127 -12.42 13.96 4.87
C ALA A 127 -11.01 14.54 4.61
N TYR A 128 -10.17 13.81 3.89
CA TYR A 128 -8.84 14.29 3.47
C TYR A 128 -8.93 15.56 2.63
N LEU A 129 -9.78 15.58 1.60
CA LEU A 129 -9.98 16.73 0.72
C LEU A 129 -10.44 17.96 1.50
N ALA A 130 -11.39 17.81 2.43
CA ALA A 130 -11.87 18.91 3.25
C ALA A 130 -10.75 19.51 4.13
N ALA A 131 -9.92 18.67 4.75
CA ALA A 131 -8.79 19.11 5.57
C ALA A 131 -7.70 19.81 4.74
N ASP A 132 -7.37 19.26 3.57
CA ASP A 132 -6.37 19.82 2.65
C ASP A 132 -6.82 21.19 2.12
N LEU A 133 -8.07 21.32 1.66
CA LEU A 133 -8.60 22.61 1.18
C LEU A 133 -8.73 23.66 2.28
N ALA A 134 -9.01 23.26 3.53
CA ALA A 134 -8.98 24.17 4.67
C ALA A 134 -7.56 24.69 4.96
N THR A 135 -6.54 23.84 4.76
CA THR A 135 -5.13 24.21 4.92
C THR A 135 -4.71 25.16 3.80
N GLU A 136 -5.00 24.83 2.54
CA GLU A 136 -4.76 25.71 1.39
C GLU A 136 -5.43 27.08 1.57
N GLN A 137 -6.67 27.11 2.08
CA GLN A 137 -7.35 28.38 2.38
C GLN A 137 -6.58 29.22 3.40
N ALA A 138 -6.07 28.61 4.47
CA ALA A 138 -5.33 29.31 5.50
C ALA A 138 -3.96 29.80 4.99
N ASP A 139 -3.25 28.95 4.26
CA ASP A 139 -1.93 29.25 3.70
C ASP A 139 -2.01 30.34 2.63
N SER A 140 -3.02 30.31 1.76
CA SER A 140 -3.22 31.35 0.74
C SER A 140 -3.57 32.71 1.34
N LYS A 141 -4.39 32.75 2.40
CA LYS A 141 -4.65 33.99 3.14
C LYS A 141 -3.37 34.57 3.76
N LYS A 142 -2.56 33.69 4.35
CA LYS A 142 -1.29 34.06 4.96
C LYS A 142 -0.32 34.59 3.91
N LEU A 143 -0.12 33.84 2.82
CA LEU A 143 0.78 34.19 1.73
C LEU A 143 0.39 35.53 1.07
N HIS A 144 -0.90 35.74 0.80
CA HIS A 144 -1.41 36.99 0.24
C HIS A 144 -1.03 38.20 1.12
N THR A 145 -1.23 38.07 2.43
CA THR A 145 -0.90 39.10 3.41
C THR A 145 0.61 39.34 3.52
N GLU A 146 1.40 38.28 3.62
CA GLU A 146 2.86 38.35 3.77
C GLU A 146 3.54 38.94 2.53
N MET A 147 3.06 38.60 1.34
CA MET A 147 3.57 39.13 0.07
C MET A 147 3.00 40.49 -0.30
N ARG A 148 2.03 41.01 0.45
CA ARG A 148 1.34 42.28 0.17
C ARG A 148 0.78 42.31 -1.25
N LEU A 149 0.16 41.21 -1.68
CA LEU A 149 -0.45 41.12 -3.00
C LEU A 149 -1.54 42.19 -3.14
N LYS A 150 -1.64 42.77 -4.34
CA LYS A 150 -2.57 43.88 -4.62
C LYS A 150 -3.93 43.42 -5.12
N ASP A 151 -4.03 42.16 -5.53
CA ASP A 151 -5.27 41.56 -6.02
C ASP A 151 -6.24 41.31 -4.88
N ASP A 152 -7.52 41.14 -5.20
CA ASP A 152 -8.55 40.87 -4.20
C ASP A 152 -8.27 39.55 -3.46
N LEU A 153 -8.27 39.60 -2.12
CA LEU A 153 -7.96 38.46 -1.27
C LEU A 153 -8.96 37.31 -1.45
N ALA A 154 -10.25 37.60 -1.57
CA ALA A 154 -11.27 36.57 -1.68
C ALA A 154 -11.15 35.83 -3.02
N ALA A 155 -10.98 36.58 -4.11
CA ALA A 155 -10.75 36.01 -5.44
C ALA A 155 -9.45 35.19 -5.51
N TYR A 156 -8.35 35.69 -4.92
CA TYR A 156 -7.08 34.97 -4.85
C TYR A 156 -7.21 33.61 -4.12
N VAL A 157 -7.84 33.62 -2.95
CA VAL A 157 -8.06 32.40 -2.16
C VAL A 157 -9.00 31.43 -2.87
N GLU A 158 -10.06 31.92 -3.50
CA GLU A 158 -10.99 31.09 -4.27
C GLU A 158 -10.27 30.40 -5.44
N GLN A 159 -9.44 31.12 -6.18
CA GLN A 159 -8.64 30.56 -7.27
C GLN A 159 -7.69 29.48 -6.77
N SER A 160 -6.94 29.73 -5.70
CA SER A 160 -6.00 28.75 -5.12
C SER A 160 -6.72 27.48 -4.66
N ILE A 161 -7.89 27.61 -4.01
CA ILE A 161 -8.71 26.45 -3.62
C ILE A 161 -9.21 25.69 -4.86
N ALA A 162 -9.67 26.38 -5.90
CA ALA A 162 -10.13 25.76 -7.14
C ALA A 162 -9.01 24.96 -7.82
N GLU A 163 -7.82 25.55 -7.97
CA GLU A 163 -6.64 24.90 -8.54
C GLU A 163 -6.17 23.71 -7.69
N ARG A 164 -6.19 23.83 -6.35
CA ARG A 164 -5.86 22.71 -5.46
C ARG A 164 -6.86 21.57 -5.60
N ARG A 165 -8.16 21.87 -5.63
CA ARG A 165 -9.23 20.88 -5.82
C ARG A 165 -9.11 20.15 -7.15
N GLU A 166 -8.86 20.87 -8.24
CA GLU A 166 -8.67 20.29 -9.57
C GLU A 166 -7.51 19.29 -9.57
N ARG A 167 -6.34 19.72 -9.05
CA ARG A 167 -5.15 18.87 -8.94
C ARG A 167 -5.41 17.59 -8.15
N LEU A 168 -6.04 17.72 -6.98
CA LEU A 168 -6.38 16.57 -6.15
C LEU A 168 -7.39 15.64 -6.81
N THR A 169 -8.36 16.18 -7.55
CA THR A 169 -9.36 15.40 -8.28
C THR A 169 -8.71 14.56 -9.38
N ILE A 170 -7.81 15.16 -10.17
CA ILE A 170 -7.06 14.46 -11.22
C ILE A 170 -6.19 13.36 -10.60
N MET A 171 -5.39 13.71 -9.59
CA MET A 171 -4.53 12.76 -8.88
C MET A 171 -5.33 11.58 -8.32
N HIS A 172 -6.46 11.85 -7.65
CA HIS A 172 -7.29 10.82 -7.03
C HIS A 172 -7.88 9.88 -8.06
N ARG A 173 -8.46 10.42 -9.13
CA ARG A 173 -9.01 9.62 -10.24
C ARG A 173 -7.95 8.70 -10.83
N ASP A 174 -6.79 9.25 -11.16
CA ASP A 174 -5.74 8.50 -11.85
C ASP A 174 -5.18 7.39 -10.94
N ARG A 175 -4.98 7.68 -9.65
CA ARG A 175 -4.55 6.68 -8.66
C ARG A 175 -5.62 5.63 -8.34
N CYS A 176 -6.90 6.00 -8.31
CA CYS A 176 -7.99 5.02 -8.18
C CYS A 176 -8.01 4.06 -9.37
N ASN A 177 -7.86 4.57 -10.59
CA ASN A 177 -7.80 3.75 -11.79
C ASN A 177 -6.60 2.79 -11.77
N GLU A 178 -5.45 3.26 -11.33
CA GLU A 178 -4.26 2.43 -11.15
C GLU A 178 -4.47 1.34 -10.08
N ASP A 179 -5.01 1.71 -8.92
CA ASP A 179 -5.29 0.77 -7.82
C ASP A 179 -6.33 -0.29 -8.23
N GLN A 180 -7.33 0.09 -9.03
CA GLN A 180 -8.32 -0.85 -9.58
C GLN A 180 -7.68 -1.85 -10.56
N LYS A 181 -6.73 -1.42 -11.40
CA LYS A 181 -5.97 -2.33 -12.27
C LYS A 181 -5.14 -3.32 -11.46
N ILE A 182 -4.47 -2.84 -10.40
CA ILE A 182 -3.73 -3.71 -9.46
C ILE A 182 -4.68 -4.72 -8.83
N LEU A 183 -5.84 -4.28 -8.33
CA LEU A 183 -6.84 -5.16 -7.73
C LEU A 183 -7.29 -6.28 -8.69
N ALA A 184 -7.68 -5.92 -9.92
CA ALA A 184 -8.11 -6.88 -10.93
C ALA A 184 -6.99 -7.89 -11.26
N TRP A 185 -5.75 -7.42 -11.32
CA TRP A 185 -4.60 -8.29 -11.55
C TRP A 185 -4.33 -9.24 -10.37
N LEU A 186 -4.39 -8.75 -9.12
CA LEU A 186 -4.25 -9.60 -7.93
C LEU A 186 -5.34 -10.68 -7.85
N LYS A 187 -6.54 -10.40 -8.40
CA LYS A 187 -7.61 -11.39 -8.57
C LYS A 187 -7.39 -12.34 -9.76
N GLY A 188 -6.51 -12.01 -10.69
CA GLY A 188 -6.24 -12.78 -11.91
C GLY A 188 -7.22 -12.51 -13.04
N GLU A 189 -7.96 -11.40 -12.98
CA GLU A 189 -8.95 -10.99 -13.98
C GLU A 189 -8.30 -10.35 -15.22
N VAL A 190 -7.11 -9.77 -15.04
CA VAL A 190 -6.32 -9.10 -16.08
C VAL A 190 -4.84 -9.50 -15.98
N PRO A 191 -4.05 -9.37 -17.07
CA PRO A 191 -2.60 -9.59 -17.02
C PRO A 191 -1.90 -8.57 -16.10
N ALA A 192 -0.60 -8.80 -15.85
CA ALA A 192 0.23 -7.89 -15.06
C ALA A 192 0.16 -6.46 -15.61
N PRO A 193 -0.09 -5.45 -14.77
CA PRO A 193 -0.14 -4.08 -15.23
C PRO A 193 1.26 -3.66 -15.70
N LEU A 194 1.34 -3.16 -16.93
CA LEU A 194 2.52 -2.45 -17.42
C LEU A 194 2.48 -1.08 -16.75
N PHE A 195 3.31 -0.86 -15.73
CA PHE A 195 3.52 0.47 -15.19
C PHE A 195 4.60 1.14 -16.03
N ASP A 196 4.28 2.26 -16.66
CA ASP A 196 5.26 3.07 -17.38
C ASP A 196 6.35 3.51 -16.41
N THR A 197 7.51 2.86 -16.49
CA THR A 197 8.73 3.25 -15.77
C THR A 197 9.32 4.57 -16.29
N GLU A 198 8.72 5.18 -17.32
CA GLU A 198 9.25 6.37 -18.02
C GLU A 198 8.92 7.72 -17.34
N ALA A 199 8.05 7.78 -16.33
CA ALA A 199 7.72 9.05 -15.67
C ALA A 199 8.71 9.51 -14.57
N ARG A 200 9.87 8.84 -14.41
CA ARG A 200 10.90 9.21 -13.42
C ARG A 200 12.11 9.95 -14.00
N ALA A 201 12.05 10.38 -15.26
CA ALA A 201 13.04 11.26 -15.87
C ALA A 201 12.37 12.55 -16.35
N ALA A 202 12.09 13.46 -15.43
CA ALA A 202 11.87 14.88 -15.70
C ALA A 202 12.32 15.70 -14.49
#